data_AF-A0ABD0MMB1-F1
#
_entry.id   AF-A0ABD0MMB1-F1
#
_cell.length_a   1.000
_cell.length_b   1.000
_cell.length_c   1.000
_cell.angle_alpha   90.00
_cell.angle_beta   90.00
_cell.angle_gamma   90.00
#
_symmetry.space_group_name_H-M   'P 1'
#
loop_
_entity.id
_entity.type
_entity.pdbx_description
1 polymer ?
#
loop_
_entity_poly.entity_id
_entity_poly.type
_entity_poly.pdbx_seq_one_letter_code
_entity_poly.pdbx_strand_id
1 'polypeptide(L)'
;MPQTSSPATHQEHLETLQSTVMDLLQPKAANDLQWQRKEQQDCDTCGHLTPSLDNQELTSIIFSLAHTLKGLRQEVNELKLQVTEFQREPTPAQQEKEQDRRKEPDRMAQQKEITCLQEALTAARHRQQLEKATRQDLKRELFQTKPLLRTAYVGLNERDTRAKALEGHLHAARAEVQTLTQQFCNIKEALDMVQRELKQSYRLCMDLSERHPAPCHTASSANSCGPVHRYKGGSQSLLHDTSQVCFQETSAAAEGTELIQMNSEVTHEVTLKELNRMARNIPAFTPELAGDHDVHAYLRDIDFFLQSWKCVNYQDRLYLLWITSSPEVRRFLARQPGHIQSDYQQLRQAIIKDFSDPRV
;
A
#
# COMPACT_ATOMS: atom_id res chain seq x y z
N MET A 1 17.43 56.17 50.09
CA MET A 1 16.46 56.78 49.16
C MET A 1 15.85 55.67 48.31
N PRO A 2 14.67 55.12 48.63
CA PRO A 2 14.01 54.19 47.73
C PRO A 2 13.23 54.99 46.68
N GLN A 3 13.48 54.67 45.40
CA GLN A 3 12.75 55.23 44.27
C GLN A 3 11.30 54.72 44.30
N THR A 4 10.37 55.67 44.25
CA THR A 4 8.94 55.42 44.13
C THR A 4 8.64 54.91 42.71
N SER A 5 8.27 53.64 42.60
CA SER A 5 7.74 53.06 41.37
C SER A 5 6.41 53.73 41.03
N SER A 6 6.39 54.42 39.88
CA SER A 6 5.27 55.21 39.40
C SER A 6 4.04 54.34 39.08
N PRO A 7 2.82 54.72 39.52
CA PRO A 7 1.59 53.98 39.27
C PRO A 7 1.17 53.91 37.78
N ALA A 8 1.83 54.67 36.90
CA ALA A 8 1.54 54.69 35.47
C ALA A 8 1.85 53.36 34.76
N THR A 9 2.86 52.60 35.21
CA THR A 9 3.28 51.36 34.54
C THR A 9 2.31 50.19 34.73
N HIS A 10 1.53 50.20 35.81
CA HIS A 10 0.57 49.13 36.09
C HIS A 10 -0.73 49.26 35.27
N GLN A 11 -1.08 50.49 34.86
CA GLN A 11 -2.27 50.74 34.05
C GLN A 11 -2.04 50.42 32.57
N GLU A 12 -0.88 50.78 32.02
CA GLU A 12 -0.49 50.42 30.65
C GLU A 12 -0.42 48.89 30.46
N HIS A 13 0.03 48.15 31.48
CA HIS A 13 0.06 46.69 31.44
C HIS A 13 -1.34 46.07 31.48
N LEU A 14 -2.31 46.70 32.15
CA LEU A 14 -3.69 46.23 32.22
C LEU A 14 -4.43 46.46 30.89
N GLU A 15 -4.21 47.62 30.27
CA GLU A 15 -4.77 47.96 28.96
C GLU A 15 -4.19 47.06 27.86
N THR A 16 -2.90 46.73 27.94
CA THR A 16 -2.24 45.79 27.03
C THR A 16 -2.81 44.36 27.16
N LEU A 17 -3.08 43.91 28.39
CA LEU A 17 -3.72 42.61 28.64
C LEU A 17 -5.17 42.60 28.14
N GLN A 18 -5.92 43.68 28.33
CA GLN A 18 -7.29 43.78 27.80
C GLN A 18 -7.32 43.77 26.28
N SER A 19 -6.42 44.50 25.61
CA SER A 19 -6.30 44.48 24.15
C SER A 19 -5.98 43.09 23.62
N THR A 20 -5.05 42.38 24.28
CA THR A 20 -4.64 41.02 23.87
C THR A 20 -5.77 40.00 24.04
N VAL A 21 -6.59 40.14 25.10
CA VAL A 21 -7.74 39.27 25.35
C VAL A 21 -8.87 39.56 24.34
N MET A 22 -9.08 40.83 23.99
CA MET A 22 -10.03 41.23 22.94
C MET A 22 -9.65 40.68 21.56
N ASP A 23 -8.36 40.73 21.20
CA ASP A 23 -7.84 40.20 19.93
C ASP A 23 -7.91 38.66 19.85
N LEU A 24 -7.85 37.95 20.98
CA LEU A 24 -8.05 36.49 21.01
C LEU A 24 -9.52 36.08 20.95
N LEU A 25 -10.44 36.95 21.40
CA LEU A 25 -11.88 36.67 21.42
C LEU A 25 -12.58 36.98 20.10
N GLN A 26 -12.11 37.98 19.34
CA GLN A 26 -12.72 38.36 18.06
C GLN A 26 -12.71 37.24 16.99
N PRO A 27 -11.62 36.49 16.76
CA PRO A 27 -11.61 35.42 15.76
C PRO A 27 -12.47 34.23 16.19
N LYS A 28 -12.60 33.99 17.50
CA LYS A 28 -13.33 32.83 18.03
C LYS A 28 -14.85 33.04 17.95
N ALA A 29 -15.32 34.24 18.30
CA ALA A 29 -16.72 34.60 18.12
C ALA A 29 -17.14 34.66 16.64
N ALA A 30 -16.25 35.09 15.74
CA ALA A 30 -16.52 35.12 14.30
C ALA A 30 -16.63 33.71 13.69
N ASN A 31 -15.81 32.75 14.14
CA ASN A 31 -15.85 31.36 13.67
C ASN A 31 -17.08 30.60 14.21
N ASP A 32 -17.49 30.86 15.45
CA ASP A 32 -18.67 30.22 16.04
C ASP A 32 -19.97 30.71 15.36
N LEU A 33 -20.05 31.99 14.99
CA LEU A 33 -21.18 32.53 14.21
C LEU A 33 -21.20 32.02 12.76
N GLN A 34 -20.03 31.74 12.17
CA GLN A 34 -19.95 31.17 10.82
C GLN A 34 -20.40 29.69 10.81
N TRP A 35 -20.08 28.93 11.86
CA TRP A 35 -20.61 27.57 12.05
C TRP A 35 -22.13 27.58 12.19
N GLN A 36 -22.67 28.50 12.98
CA GLN A 36 -24.11 28.63 13.19
C GLN A 36 -24.86 29.04 11.91
N ARG A 37 -24.29 29.94 11.10
CA ARG A 37 -24.84 30.30 9.79
C ARG A 37 -24.88 29.11 8.82
N LYS A 38 -23.89 28.21 8.90
CA LYS A 38 -23.81 27.04 8.02
C LYS A 38 -24.81 25.94 8.43
N GLU A 39 -25.00 25.69 9.72
CA GLU A 39 -26.02 24.76 10.21
C GLU A 39 -27.45 25.22 9.91
N GLN A 40 -27.69 26.54 9.91
CA GLN A 40 -29.02 27.09 9.63
C GLN A 40 -29.39 27.00 8.14
N GLN A 41 -28.39 26.98 7.25
CA GLN A 41 -28.59 26.89 5.80
C GLN A 41 -28.80 25.44 5.32
N ASP A 42 -28.28 24.45 6.06
CA ASP A 42 -28.50 23.02 5.80
C ASP A 42 -29.84 22.49 6.39
N CYS A 43 -30.57 23.32 7.14
CA CYS A 43 -31.87 22.99 7.75
C CYS A 43 -33.10 23.57 7.04
N ASP A 44 -32.96 24.15 5.84
CA ASP A 44 -34.09 24.74 5.09
C ASP A 44 -34.98 23.70 4.37
N THR A 45 -35.16 22.51 4.96
CA THR A 45 -36.21 21.57 4.55
C THR A 45 -36.98 21.03 5.75
N CYS A 46 -37.50 21.92 6.59
CA CYS A 46 -38.67 21.63 7.41
C CYS A 46 -39.39 22.93 7.74
N GLY A 47 -40.53 23.16 7.09
CA GLY A 47 -41.36 24.32 7.40
C GLY A 47 -41.96 24.20 8.80
N HIS A 48 -41.71 25.18 9.66
CA HIS A 48 -42.71 25.67 10.61
C HIS A 48 -42.31 27.03 11.21
N LEU A 49 -43.01 28.07 10.77
CA LEU A 49 -43.42 29.29 11.49
C LEU A 49 -42.52 29.77 12.65
N THR A 50 -41.63 30.75 12.37
CA THR A 50 -41.20 31.72 13.39
C THR A 50 -42.39 32.61 13.78
N PRO A 51 -42.80 32.69 15.06
CA PRO A 51 -43.73 33.71 15.50
C PRO A 51 -42.99 35.06 15.42
N SER A 52 -43.44 35.91 14.50
CA SER A 52 -43.07 37.32 14.48
C SER A 52 -43.45 37.92 15.83
N LEU A 53 -42.46 38.19 16.70
CA LEU A 53 -42.68 38.98 17.91
C LEU A 53 -43.36 40.28 17.50
N ASP A 54 -44.53 40.55 18.07
CA ASP A 54 -45.25 41.79 17.81
C ASP A 54 -44.40 42.97 18.31
N ASN A 55 -44.45 44.11 17.61
CA ASN A 55 -43.70 45.31 17.98
C ASN A 55 -44.04 45.77 19.41
N GLN A 56 -45.24 45.43 19.89
CA GLN A 56 -45.66 45.67 21.27
C GLN A 56 -44.91 44.77 22.28
N GLU A 57 -44.71 43.49 21.97
CA GLU A 57 -43.93 42.57 22.80
C GLU A 57 -42.46 42.97 22.81
N LEU A 58 -41.91 43.34 21.65
CA LEU A 58 -40.53 43.83 21.54
C LEU A 58 -40.32 45.09 22.39
N THR A 59 -41.26 46.03 22.38
CA THR A 59 -41.19 47.25 23.18
C THR A 59 -41.29 46.93 24.69
N SER A 60 -42.14 45.99 25.08
CA SER A 60 -42.27 45.53 26.47
C SER A 60 -40.98 44.86 26.98
N ILE A 61 -40.35 44.03 26.15
CA ILE A 61 -39.07 43.39 26.45
C ILE A 61 -37.97 44.44 26.59
N ILE A 62 -37.87 45.39 25.65
CA ILE A 62 -36.88 46.48 25.70
C ILE A 62 -37.06 47.31 26.98
N PHE A 63 -38.29 47.65 27.36
CA PHE A 63 -38.56 48.44 28.55
C PHE A 63 -38.20 47.67 29.83
N SER A 64 -38.55 46.38 29.89
CA SER A 64 -38.20 45.50 31.01
C SER A 64 -36.68 45.35 31.16
N LEU A 65 -35.98 45.21 30.03
CA LEU A 65 -34.52 45.10 30.00
C LEU A 65 -33.83 46.41 30.42
N ALA A 66 -34.38 47.55 30.01
CA ALA A 66 -33.88 48.85 30.44
C ALA A 66 -34.03 49.05 31.96
N HIS A 67 -35.14 48.59 32.53
CA HIS A 67 -35.38 48.66 33.97
C HIS A 67 -34.43 47.75 34.76
N THR A 68 -34.21 46.51 34.31
CA THR A 68 -33.26 45.59 34.98
C THR A 68 -31.82 46.08 34.89
N LEU A 69 -31.40 46.61 33.73
CA LEU A 69 -30.09 47.23 33.57
C LEU A 69 -29.88 48.45 34.48
N LYS A 70 -30.93 49.25 34.69
CA LYS A 70 -30.89 50.37 35.62
C LYS A 70 -30.72 49.90 37.07
N GLY A 71 -31.42 48.83 37.47
CA GLY A 71 -31.29 48.20 38.79
C GLY A 71 -29.87 47.67 39.04
N LEU A 72 -29.34 46.87 38.11
CA LEU A 72 -27.97 46.34 38.19
C LEU A 72 -26.92 47.43 38.23
N ARG A 73 -27.10 48.53 37.48
CA ARG A 73 -26.17 49.67 37.53
C ARG A 73 -26.17 50.34 38.91
N GLN A 74 -27.32 50.38 39.59
CA GLN A 74 -27.42 50.94 40.93
C GLN A 74 -26.77 50.02 41.97
N GLU A 75 -26.96 48.71 41.87
CA GLU A 75 -26.27 47.72 42.72
C GLU A 75 -24.75 47.77 42.54
N VAL A 76 -24.27 47.89 41.30
CA VAL A 76 -22.82 48.06 41.02
C VAL A 76 -22.29 49.35 41.63
N ASN A 77 -23.06 50.44 41.61
CA ASN A 77 -22.65 51.69 42.24
C ASN A 77 -22.63 51.59 43.77
N GLU A 78 -23.60 50.87 44.37
CA GLU A 78 -23.65 50.61 45.82
C GLU A 78 -22.46 49.74 46.27
N LEU A 79 -22.18 48.66 45.53
CA LEU A 79 -20.99 47.82 45.74
C LEU A 79 -19.70 48.62 45.59
N LYS A 80 -19.64 49.53 44.60
CA LYS A 80 -18.50 50.42 44.42
C LYS A 80 -18.35 51.39 45.59
N LEU A 81 -19.45 51.91 46.14
CA LEU A 81 -19.46 52.75 47.33
C LEU A 81 -18.95 51.98 48.56
N GLN A 82 -19.43 50.75 48.76
CA GLN A 82 -18.98 49.88 49.84
C GLN A 82 -17.49 49.54 49.71
N VAL A 83 -17.00 49.23 48.50
CA VAL A 83 -15.57 48.99 48.26
C VAL A 83 -14.75 50.24 48.56
N THR A 84 -15.24 51.44 48.23
CA THR A 84 -14.56 52.69 48.60
C THR A 84 -14.63 53.01 50.10
N GLU A 85 -15.68 52.60 50.81
CA GLU A 85 -15.75 52.69 52.27
C GLU A 85 -14.81 51.69 52.95
N PHE A 86 -14.71 50.46 52.44
CA PHE A 86 -13.75 49.46 52.92
C PHE A 86 -12.28 49.82 52.60
N GLN A 87 -12.04 50.64 51.58
CA GLN A 87 -10.72 51.21 51.28
C GLN A 87 -10.41 52.49 52.07
N ARG A 88 -11.39 53.07 52.79
CA ARG A 88 -11.12 54.14 53.75
C ARG A 88 -10.52 53.49 55.00
N GLU A 89 -9.29 53.88 55.34
CA GLU A 89 -8.52 53.34 56.48
C GLU A 89 -9.38 53.11 57.74
N PRO A 90 -9.14 52.03 58.50
CA PRO A 90 -9.86 51.78 59.74
C PRO A 90 -9.53 52.88 60.75
N THR A 91 -10.57 53.50 61.30
CA THR A 91 -10.48 54.51 62.38
C THR A 91 -9.68 53.93 63.57
N PRO A 92 -8.74 54.69 64.18
CA PRO A 92 -7.80 54.18 65.19
C PRO A 92 -8.46 53.62 66.46
N ALA A 93 -9.75 53.87 66.70
CA ALA A 93 -10.48 53.41 67.88
C ALA A 93 -10.89 51.92 67.86
N GLN A 94 -10.72 51.20 66.75
CA GLN A 94 -10.95 49.74 66.70
C GLN A 94 -9.67 48.90 66.65
N GLN A 95 -8.50 49.53 66.51
CA GLN A 95 -7.22 48.82 66.42
C GLN A 95 -6.63 48.43 67.79
N GLU A 96 -7.06 49.09 68.87
CA GLU A 96 -6.47 48.89 70.20
C GLU A 96 -7.04 47.71 71.01
N LYS A 97 -8.17 47.11 70.60
CA LYS A 97 -8.76 45.97 71.33
C LYS A 97 -8.53 44.59 70.72
N GLU A 98 -7.99 44.51 69.51
CA GLU A 98 -7.72 43.23 68.83
C GLU A 98 -6.21 42.93 68.68
N GLN A 99 -5.33 43.84 69.13
CA GLN A 99 -3.88 43.65 69.02
C GLN A 99 -3.27 42.78 70.12
N ASP A 100 -3.97 42.56 71.24
CA ASP A 100 -3.44 41.79 72.37
C ASP A 100 -3.69 40.26 72.25
N ARG A 101 -4.06 39.76 71.06
CA ARG A 101 -4.30 38.31 70.88
C ARG A 101 -3.83 37.63 69.59
N ARG A 102 -3.18 38.31 68.64
CA ARG A 102 -2.74 37.65 67.39
C ARG A 102 -1.23 37.56 67.23
N LYS A 103 -0.67 36.59 67.96
CA LYS A 103 0.31 35.59 67.52
C LYS A 103 1.04 35.91 66.20
N GLU A 104 2.32 36.27 66.35
CA GLU A 104 3.38 36.38 65.34
C GLU A 104 3.82 35.11 64.54
N PRO A 105 3.32 33.87 64.76
CA PRO A 105 3.56 32.71 63.87
C PRO A 105 2.85 32.78 62.50
N ASP A 106 1.79 33.59 62.37
CA ASP A 106 0.87 33.56 61.22
C ASP A 106 1.49 34.18 59.95
N ARG A 107 2.27 35.27 60.08
CA ARG A 107 2.96 35.90 58.93
C ARG A 107 4.07 35.05 58.33
N MET A 108 4.84 34.37 59.18
CA MET A 108 5.91 33.46 58.75
C MET A 108 5.34 32.21 58.06
N ALA A 109 4.20 31.71 58.52
CA ALA A 109 3.48 30.62 57.86
C ALA A 109 2.93 31.05 56.49
N GLN A 110 2.27 32.21 56.41
CA GLN A 110 1.77 32.78 55.16
C GLN A 110 2.88 33.03 54.14
N GLN A 111 4.05 33.55 54.57
CA GLN A 111 5.17 33.77 53.66
C GLN A 111 5.72 32.46 53.08
N LYS A 112 5.83 31.41 53.91
CA LYS A 112 6.22 30.07 53.43
C LYS A 112 5.20 29.49 52.46
N GLU A 113 3.92 29.67 52.73
CA GLU A 113 2.84 29.24 51.84
C GLU A 113 2.90 29.96 50.49
N ILE A 114 3.15 31.27 50.48
CA ILE A 114 3.34 32.05 49.25
C ILE A 114 4.53 31.54 48.46
N THR A 115 5.67 31.25 49.10
CA THR A 115 6.84 30.67 48.44
C THR A 115 6.54 29.29 47.86
N CYS A 116 5.88 28.41 48.62
CA CYS A 116 5.44 27.09 48.14
C CYS A 116 4.49 27.19 46.94
N LEU A 117 3.53 28.13 46.97
CA LEU A 117 2.59 28.35 45.87
C LEU A 117 3.28 28.92 44.63
N GLN A 118 4.28 29.80 44.79
CA GLN A 118 5.09 30.29 43.68
C GLN A 118 5.88 29.17 43.03
N GLU A 119 6.53 28.31 43.81
CA GLU A 119 7.23 27.13 43.32
C GLU A 119 6.28 26.19 42.57
N ALA A 120 5.13 25.87 43.17
CA ALA A 120 4.09 25.04 42.54
C ALA A 120 3.58 25.64 41.22
N LEU A 121 3.40 26.96 41.15
CA LEU A 121 2.99 27.67 39.94
C LEU A 121 4.05 27.58 38.84
N THR A 122 5.34 27.74 39.17
CA THR A 122 6.43 27.58 38.20
C THR A 122 6.53 26.15 37.69
N ALA A 123 6.41 25.16 38.58
CA ALA A 123 6.40 23.75 38.22
C ALA A 123 5.21 23.39 37.31
N ALA A 124 4.02 23.92 37.61
CA ALA A 124 2.83 23.74 36.79
C ALA A 124 2.99 24.37 35.40
N ARG A 125 3.57 25.57 35.30
CA ARG A 125 3.88 26.20 34.01
C ARG A 125 4.86 25.37 33.18
N HIS A 126 5.93 24.85 33.79
CA HIS A 126 6.86 23.99 33.07
C HIS A 126 6.19 22.70 32.58
N ARG A 127 5.36 22.06 33.42
CA ARG A 127 4.60 20.88 33.03
C ARG A 127 3.67 21.19 31.85
N GLN A 128 2.94 22.30 31.89
CA GLN A 128 2.06 22.71 30.81
C GLN A 128 2.82 22.94 29.48
N GLN A 129 4.01 23.53 29.52
CA GLN A 129 4.82 23.72 28.32
C GLN A 129 5.34 22.39 27.76
N LEU A 130 5.76 21.46 28.64
CA LEU A 130 6.16 20.12 28.23
C LEU A 130 5.01 19.36 27.57
N GLU A 131 3.82 19.37 28.17
CA GLU A 131 2.61 18.76 27.60
C GLU A 131 2.22 19.39 26.25
N LYS A 132 2.41 20.71 26.11
CA LYS A 132 2.16 21.38 24.84
C LYS A 132 3.13 20.91 23.76
N ALA A 133 4.41 20.73 24.10
CA ALA A 133 5.42 20.22 23.18
C ALA A 133 5.14 18.77 22.78
N THR A 134 4.84 17.88 23.74
CA THR A 134 4.50 16.47 23.44
C THR A 134 3.24 16.36 22.60
N ARG A 135 2.21 17.18 22.87
CA ARG A 135 0.99 17.21 22.05
C ARG A 135 1.26 17.65 20.61
N GLN A 136 2.13 18.64 20.41
CA GLN A 136 2.53 19.06 19.06
C GLN A 136 3.31 17.98 18.35
N ASP A 137 4.17 17.26 19.06
CA ASP A 137 4.95 16.16 18.51
C ASP A 137 4.08 15.00 18.02
N LEU A 138 3.17 14.52 18.89
CA LEU A 138 2.17 13.51 18.53
C LEU A 138 1.30 13.94 17.35
N LYS A 139 0.94 15.23 17.28
CA LYS A 139 0.18 15.76 16.14
C LYS A 139 0.97 15.68 14.83
N ARG A 140 2.28 15.94 14.87
CA ARG A 140 3.16 15.80 13.70
C ARG A 140 3.28 14.35 13.27
N GLU A 141 3.48 13.42 14.21
CA GLU A 141 3.53 11.99 13.89
C GLU A 141 2.21 11.49 13.30
N LEU A 142 1.07 11.89 13.86
CA LEU A 142 -0.24 11.52 13.33
C LEU A 142 -0.44 12.05 11.90
N PHE A 143 0.03 13.27 11.64
CA PHE A 143 -0.03 13.85 10.29
C PHE A 143 0.87 13.09 9.30
N GLN A 144 2.03 12.61 9.75
CA GLN A 144 2.96 11.83 8.91
C GLN A 144 2.49 10.39 8.66
N THR A 145 1.89 9.74 9.66
CA THR A 145 1.45 8.34 9.56
C THR A 145 0.17 8.18 8.76
N LYS A 146 -0.73 9.17 8.77
CA LYS A 146 -1.99 9.15 8.02
C LYS A 146 -1.84 8.89 6.51
N PRO A 147 -0.96 9.58 5.75
CA PRO A 147 -0.76 9.28 4.33
C PRO A 147 -0.16 7.89 4.11
N LEU A 148 0.75 7.43 4.98
CA LEU A 148 1.32 6.08 4.88
C LEU A 148 0.22 5.01 5.00
N LEU A 149 -0.69 5.17 5.96
CA LEU A 149 -1.84 4.28 6.10
C LEU A 149 -2.75 4.31 4.87
N ARG A 150 -3.02 5.49 4.32
CA ARG A 150 -3.82 5.64 3.10
C ARG A 150 -3.17 4.92 1.91
N THR A 151 -1.86 5.09 1.73
CA THR A 151 -1.10 4.41 0.67
C THR A 151 -1.11 2.89 0.86
N ALA A 152 -0.92 2.41 2.09
CA ALA A 152 -0.98 0.99 2.41
C ALA A 152 -2.37 0.40 2.12
N TYR A 153 -3.44 1.12 2.46
CA TYR A 153 -4.81 0.71 2.19
C TYR A 153 -5.10 0.59 0.69
N VAL A 154 -4.69 1.58 -0.11
CA VAL A 154 -4.84 1.52 -1.57
C VAL A 154 -4.05 0.34 -2.14
N GLY A 155 -2.80 0.17 -1.71
CA GLY A 155 -1.96 -0.95 -2.16
C GLY A 155 -2.51 -2.33 -1.76
N LEU A 156 -3.21 -2.44 -0.63
CA LEU A 156 -3.90 -3.68 -0.23
C LEU A 156 -5.04 -3.99 -1.21
N ASN A 157 -5.87 -3.00 -1.54
CA ASN A 157 -6.98 -3.18 -2.48
C ASN A 157 -6.49 -3.55 -3.88
N GLU A 158 -5.40 -2.94 -4.36
CA GLU A 158 -4.81 -3.32 -5.66
C GLU A 158 -4.23 -4.73 -5.68
N ARG A 159 -3.75 -5.24 -4.55
CA ARG A 159 -3.28 -6.62 -4.44
C ARG A 159 -4.45 -7.59 -4.42
N ASP A 160 -5.53 -7.24 -3.73
CA ASP A 160 -6.77 -8.04 -3.69
C ASP A 160 -7.41 -8.17 -5.08
N THR A 161 -7.49 -7.08 -5.86
CA THR A 161 -8.01 -7.13 -7.23
C THR A 161 -7.11 -7.98 -8.14
N ARG A 162 -5.78 -7.88 -7.99
CA ARG A 162 -4.82 -8.73 -8.72
C ARG A 162 -4.95 -10.20 -8.35
N ALA A 163 -5.13 -10.52 -7.07
CA ALA A 163 -5.32 -11.89 -6.62
C ALA A 163 -6.57 -12.52 -7.24
N LYS A 164 -7.69 -11.80 -7.23
CA LYS A 164 -8.95 -12.24 -7.88
C LYS A 164 -8.79 -12.48 -9.38
N ALA A 165 -8.03 -11.64 -10.08
CA ALA A 165 -7.74 -11.83 -11.50
C ALA A 165 -6.93 -13.11 -11.75
N LEU A 166 -5.88 -13.35 -10.95
CA LEU A 166 -5.06 -14.56 -11.04
C LEU A 166 -5.86 -15.83 -10.73
N GLU A 167 -6.74 -15.80 -9.73
CA GLU A 167 -7.67 -16.91 -9.46
C GLU A 167 -8.55 -17.21 -10.68
N GLY A 168 -9.08 -16.17 -11.34
CA GLY A 168 -9.84 -16.31 -12.57
C GLY A 168 -9.03 -16.99 -13.69
N HIS A 169 -7.79 -16.55 -13.92
CA HIS A 169 -6.90 -17.16 -14.91
C HIS A 169 -6.56 -18.62 -14.58
N LEU A 170 -6.32 -18.95 -13.30
CA LEU A 170 -6.08 -20.33 -12.87
C LEU A 170 -7.31 -21.21 -13.10
N HIS A 171 -8.51 -20.71 -12.84
CA HIS A 171 -9.74 -21.44 -13.14
C HIS A 171 -9.92 -21.70 -14.65
N ALA A 172 -9.65 -20.70 -15.49
CA ALA A 172 -9.69 -20.85 -16.94
C ALA A 172 -8.68 -21.89 -17.44
N ALA A 173 -7.41 -21.79 -17.00
CA ALA A 173 -6.36 -22.73 -17.36
C ALA A 173 -6.70 -24.17 -16.93
N ARG A 174 -7.30 -24.36 -15.74
CA ARG A 174 -7.78 -25.67 -15.29
C ARG A 174 -8.87 -26.24 -16.20
N ALA A 175 -9.82 -25.41 -16.65
CA ALA A 175 -10.87 -25.84 -17.57
C ALA A 175 -10.30 -26.25 -18.94
N GLU A 176 -9.29 -25.54 -19.44
CA GLU A 176 -8.59 -25.90 -20.67
C GLU A 176 -7.85 -27.24 -20.54
N VAL A 177 -7.12 -27.46 -19.45
CA VAL A 177 -6.45 -28.73 -19.17
C VAL A 177 -7.46 -29.88 -19.11
N GLN A 178 -8.61 -29.68 -18.48
CA GLN A 178 -9.69 -30.68 -18.45
C GLN A 178 -10.21 -30.99 -19.86
N THR A 179 -10.41 -29.96 -20.68
CA THR A 179 -10.86 -30.10 -22.07
C THR A 179 -9.85 -30.89 -22.91
N LEU A 180 -8.56 -30.53 -22.82
CA LEU A 180 -7.49 -31.24 -23.52
C LEU A 180 -7.34 -32.68 -23.04
N THR A 181 -7.48 -32.91 -21.73
CA THR A 181 -7.45 -34.26 -21.15
C THR A 181 -8.58 -35.11 -21.72
N GLN A 182 -9.78 -34.56 -21.83
CA GLN A 182 -10.90 -35.26 -22.44
C GLN A 182 -10.65 -35.58 -23.91
N GLN A 183 -10.12 -34.62 -24.68
CA GLN A 183 -9.76 -34.85 -26.09
C GLN A 183 -8.73 -35.96 -26.24
N PHE A 184 -7.71 -35.99 -25.38
CA PHE A 184 -6.69 -37.04 -25.37
C PHE A 184 -7.30 -38.43 -25.12
N CYS A 185 -8.20 -38.55 -24.15
CA CYS A 185 -8.92 -39.80 -23.89
C CYS A 185 -9.70 -40.28 -25.12
N ASN A 186 -10.44 -39.38 -25.78
CA ASN A 186 -11.22 -39.71 -26.98
C ASN A 186 -10.32 -40.20 -28.13
N ILE A 187 -9.19 -39.51 -28.37
CA ILE A 187 -8.22 -39.91 -29.41
C ILE A 187 -7.60 -41.26 -29.09
N LYS A 188 -7.26 -41.51 -27.82
CA LYS A 188 -6.72 -42.78 -27.37
C LYS A 188 -7.69 -43.93 -27.61
N GLU A 189 -8.97 -43.75 -27.28
CA GLU A 189 -10.01 -44.75 -27.53
C GLU A 189 -10.18 -45.04 -29.04
N ALA A 190 -10.14 -44.00 -29.88
CA ALA A 190 -10.18 -44.16 -31.34
C ALA A 190 -8.95 -44.91 -31.88
N LEU A 191 -7.76 -44.62 -31.35
CA LEU A 191 -6.53 -45.34 -31.71
C LEU A 191 -6.63 -46.83 -31.32
N ASP A 192 -7.09 -47.12 -30.10
CA ASP A 192 -7.29 -48.48 -29.62
C ASP A 192 -8.33 -49.24 -30.47
N MET A 193 -9.34 -48.54 -31.00
CA MET A 193 -10.31 -49.11 -31.94
C MET A 193 -9.65 -49.49 -33.27
N VAL A 194 -8.92 -48.57 -33.89
CA VAL A 194 -8.22 -48.80 -35.17
C VAL A 194 -7.21 -49.93 -35.03
N GLN A 195 -6.45 -49.97 -33.93
CA GLN A 195 -5.51 -51.07 -33.68
C GLN A 195 -6.20 -52.42 -33.56
N ARG A 196 -7.37 -52.49 -32.90
CA ARG A 196 -8.17 -53.72 -32.81
C ARG A 196 -8.68 -54.17 -34.19
N GLU A 197 -9.24 -53.26 -34.97
CA GLU A 197 -9.75 -53.57 -36.32
C GLU A 197 -8.62 -54.02 -37.26
N LEU A 198 -7.49 -53.33 -37.23
CA LEU A 198 -6.31 -53.70 -38.03
C LEU A 198 -5.80 -55.10 -37.64
N LYS A 199 -5.76 -55.42 -36.35
CA LYS A 199 -5.36 -56.76 -35.89
C LYS A 199 -6.35 -57.84 -36.36
N GLN A 200 -7.65 -57.52 -36.40
CA GLN A 200 -8.67 -58.44 -36.89
C GLN A 200 -8.55 -58.66 -38.40
N SER A 201 -8.35 -57.61 -39.20
CA SER A 201 -8.20 -57.74 -40.65
C SER A 201 -6.97 -58.57 -41.02
N TYR A 202 -5.84 -58.37 -40.33
CA TYR A 202 -4.64 -59.21 -40.53
C TYR A 202 -4.89 -60.68 -40.23
N ARG A 203 -5.63 -61.02 -39.16
CA ARG A 203 -6.00 -62.41 -38.86
C ARG A 203 -6.83 -63.03 -39.97
N LEU A 204 -7.87 -62.33 -40.43
CA LEU A 204 -8.73 -62.80 -41.52
C LEU A 204 -7.93 -63.03 -42.82
N CYS A 205 -6.98 -62.15 -43.15
CA CYS A 205 -6.11 -62.33 -44.32
C CYS A 205 -5.20 -63.56 -44.20
N MET A 206 -4.67 -63.85 -43.00
CA MET A 206 -3.86 -65.06 -42.76
C MET A 206 -4.71 -66.33 -42.85
N ASP A 207 -5.91 -66.32 -42.27
CA ASP A 207 -6.84 -67.45 -42.32
C ASP A 207 -7.30 -67.75 -43.77
N LEU A 208 -7.41 -66.73 -44.63
CA LEU A 208 -7.70 -66.85 -46.06
C LEU A 208 -6.49 -67.37 -46.86
N SER A 209 -5.27 -66.95 -46.50
CA SER A 209 -4.03 -67.37 -47.16
C SER A 209 -3.64 -68.81 -46.85
N GLU A 210 -3.95 -69.33 -45.65
CA GLU A 210 -3.70 -70.73 -45.29
C GLU A 210 -4.69 -71.71 -45.97
N ARG A 211 -5.85 -71.22 -46.44
CA ARG A 211 -6.87 -72.05 -47.09
C ARG A 211 -6.62 -72.33 -48.58
N HIS A 212 -5.60 -71.72 -49.18
CA HIS A 212 -5.23 -71.95 -50.57
C HIS A 212 -3.71 -72.10 -50.76
N PRO A 213 -3.17 -73.31 -51.01
CA PRO A 213 -1.81 -73.44 -51.52
C PRO A 213 -1.80 -72.99 -52.99
N ALA A 214 -0.86 -72.10 -53.32
CA ALA A 214 -0.66 -71.58 -54.66
C ALA A 214 -0.35 -72.68 -55.69
N PRO A 215 -0.90 -72.60 -56.92
CA PRO A 215 -0.26 -73.18 -58.09
C PRO A 215 0.64 -72.14 -58.77
N CYS A 216 1.89 -72.53 -59.02
CA CYS A 216 2.78 -71.83 -59.93
C CYS A 216 2.19 -71.84 -61.36
N HIS A 217 2.32 -70.73 -62.09
CA HIS A 217 3.02 -70.63 -63.40
C HIS A 217 2.48 -69.51 -64.32
N THR A 218 3.45 -68.98 -65.09
CA THR A 218 3.38 -68.31 -66.40
C THR A 218 2.97 -66.85 -66.50
N ALA A 219 3.98 -66.03 -66.77
CA ALA A 219 3.91 -64.77 -67.51
C ALA A 219 3.38 -64.98 -68.94
N SER A 220 2.63 -64.02 -69.49
CA SER A 220 2.84 -63.53 -70.86
C SER A 220 1.90 -62.36 -71.24
N SER A 221 2.53 -61.39 -71.92
CA SER A 221 2.03 -60.60 -73.04
C SER A 221 1.22 -59.32 -72.82
N ALA A 222 1.73 -58.30 -73.51
CA ALA A 222 1.35 -56.89 -73.56
C ALA A 222 0.26 -56.58 -74.61
N ASN A 223 -0.29 -55.35 -74.48
CA ASN A 223 -0.95 -54.48 -75.47
C ASN A 223 -2.31 -54.97 -76.02
N SER A 224 -3.36 -54.17 -76.33
CA SER A 224 -3.65 -52.74 -76.45
C SER A 224 -5.20 -52.63 -76.58
N CYS A 225 -5.94 -51.63 -76.10
CA CYS A 225 -6.28 -50.37 -76.79
C CYS A 225 -7.45 -49.71 -76.01
N GLY A 226 -7.50 -48.37 -75.94
CA GLY A 226 -8.58 -47.59 -75.31
C GLY A 226 -9.92 -47.56 -76.08
N PRO A 227 -10.94 -46.79 -75.62
CA PRO A 227 -10.82 -45.33 -75.66
C PRO A 227 -11.43 -44.54 -74.49
N VAL A 228 -10.78 -43.40 -74.22
CA VAL A 228 -11.29 -42.06 -73.86
C VAL A 228 -12.77 -41.95 -73.45
N HIS A 229 -13.02 -41.63 -72.18
CA HIS A 229 -14.16 -40.79 -71.81
C HIS A 229 -13.72 -39.67 -70.87
N ARG A 230 -13.99 -38.45 -71.32
CA ARG A 230 -13.66 -37.15 -70.75
C ARG A 230 -14.64 -36.80 -69.63
N TYR A 231 -14.16 -36.52 -68.42
CA TYR A 231 -14.84 -35.63 -67.46
C TYR A 231 -13.82 -34.73 -66.74
N LYS A 232 -14.07 -33.43 -66.82
CA LYS A 232 -13.40 -32.33 -66.12
C LYS A 232 -13.75 -32.37 -64.63
N GLY A 233 -12.80 -32.07 -63.75
CA GLY A 233 -13.09 -31.79 -62.34
C GLY A 233 -11.86 -31.45 -61.51
N GLY A 234 -11.45 -30.17 -61.55
CA GLY A 234 -10.70 -29.40 -60.56
C GLY A 234 -9.64 -30.08 -59.66
N SER A 235 -8.36 -29.86 -59.98
CA SER A 235 -7.28 -29.88 -58.99
C SER A 235 -7.20 -28.52 -58.29
N GLN A 236 -7.24 -28.50 -56.96
CA GLN A 236 -6.52 -27.52 -56.17
C GLN A 236 -5.57 -28.27 -55.24
N SER A 237 -4.28 -28.04 -55.47
CA SER A 237 -3.19 -28.38 -54.57
C SER A 237 -3.23 -27.47 -53.35
N LEU A 238 -3.07 -28.03 -52.16
CA LEU A 238 -2.53 -27.29 -51.02
C LEU A 238 -1.62 -28.20 -50.20
N LEU A 239 -0.38 -27.75 -50.17
CA LEU A 239 0.80 -28.34 -49.56
C LEU A 239 0.59 -28.48 -48.04
N HIS A 240 0.84 -29.67 -47.50
CA HIS A 240 1.25 -29.82 -46.11
C HIS A 240 2.60 -30.52 -46.09
N ASP A 241 3.62 -29.72 -45.83
CA ASP A 241 4.99 -30.14 -45.59
C ASP A 241 5.25 -30.17 -44.08
N THR A 242 6.10 -31.11 -43.68
CA THR A 242 6.82 -31.22 -42.40
C THR A 242 6.02 -31.41 -41.09
N SER A 243 5.76 -32.68 -40.76
CA SER A 243 5.74 -33.17 -39.37
C SER A 243 7.10 -33.80 -39.06
N GLN A 244 7.94 -33.10 -38.30
CA GLN A 244 9.13 -33.68 -37.68
C GLN A 244 8.82 -33.92 -36.21
N VAL A 245 8.59 -35.20 -35.91
CA VAL A 245 8.41 -35.77 -34.58
C VAL A 245 9.70 -35.65 -33.79
N CYS A 246 9.64 -35.14 -32.56
CA CYS A 246 10.65 -35.46 -31.56
C CYS A 246 9.97 -35.80 -30.24
N PHE A 247 9.93 -37.10 -29.96
CA PHE A 247 9.68 -37.67 -28.64
C PHE A 247 10.74 -37.14 -27.66
N GLN A 248 10.33 -36.76 -26.46
CA GLN A 248 11.20 -36.77 -25.28
C GLN A 248 10.41 -37.29 -24.08
N GLU A 249 10.89 -38.43 -23.59
CA GLU A 249 10.53 -39.07 -22.34
C GLU A 249 10.72 -38.10 -21.15
N THR A 250 9.75 -38.06 -20.25
CA THR A 250 9.89 -37.42 -18.95
C THR A 250 10.11 -38.49 -17.88
N SER A 251 11.36 -38.61 -17.42
CA SER A 251 11.70 -39.28 -16.17
C SER A 251 11.39 -38.37 -14.98
N ALA A 252 10.75 -38.93 -13.98
CA ALA A 252 10.44 -38.29 -12.70
C ALA A 252 11.69 -38.02 -11.85
N ALA A 253 11.72 -36.88 -11.17
CA ALA A 253 12.31 -36.71 -9.84
C ALA A 253 11.77 -35.42 -9.22
N ALA A 254 11.39 -35.52 -7.95
CA ALA A 254 10.89 -34.44 -7.13
C ALA A 254 11.97 -33.37 -6.87
N GLU A 255 11.57 -32.10 -6.82
CA GLU A 255 11.89 -31.18 -5.73
C GLU A 255 11.18 -29.84 -5.97
N GLY A 256 10.57 -29.30 -4.91
CA GLY A 256 9.72 -28.13 -4.97
C GLY A 256 10.45 -26.89 -5.50
N THR A 257 9.82 -26.19 -6.44
CA THR A 257 10.21 -24.83 -6.80
C THR A 257 8.93 -24.03 -7.00
N GLU A 258 8.54 -23.26 -5.99
CA GLU A 258 7.58 -22.16 -6.18
C GLU A 258 8.21 -21.14 -7.13
N LEU A 259 7.89 -21.27 -8.42
CA LEU A 259 8.14 -20.23 -9.40
C LEU A 259 7.05 -19.18 -9.26
N ILE A 260 7.46 -17.98 -8.86
CA ILE A 260 6.63 -16.78 -8.86
C ILE A 260 6.07 -16.61 -10.29
N GLN A 261 4.76 -16.75 -10.42
CA GLN A 261 4.02 -16.54 -11.65
C GLN A 261 4.03 -15.04 -11.97
N MET A 262 5.01 -14.60 -12.76
CA MET A 262 5.05 -13.25 -13.32
C MET A 262 4.45 -13.28 -14.74
N ASN A 263 3.32 -12.58 -14.87
CA ASN A 263 2.58 -12.37 -16.11
C ASN A 263 3.51 -11.82 -17.21
N SER A 264 3.44 -12.39 -18.42
CA SER A 264 4.07 -11.80 -19.59
C SER A 264 3.18 -11.95 -20.82
N GLU A 265 2.29 -10.97 -21.00
CA GLU A 265 1.65 -10.66 -22.27
C GLU A 265 2.48 -9.57 -22.96
N VAL A 266 3.63 -9.98 -23.49
CA VAL A 266 4.40 -9.24 -24.50
C VAL A 266 5.05 -10.33 -25.33
N THR A 267 4.90 -10.26 -26.65
CA THR A 267 5.55 -11.13 -27.64
C THR A 267 7.05 -11.26 -27.35
N HIS A 268 7.43 -12.27 -26.56
CA HIS A 268 8.80 -12.58 -26.19
C HIS A 268 9.40 -13.42 -27.32
N GLU A 269 10.31 -12.81 -28.07
CA GLU A 269 11.05 -13.47 -29.15
C GLU A 269 12.05 -14.52 -28.60
N VAL A 270 12.44 -14.38 -27.33
CA VAL A 270 13.19 -15.40 -26.58
C VAL A 270 12.21 -16.26 -25.79
N THR A 271 12.06 -17.52 -26.21
CA THR A 271 11.20 -18.47 -25.51
C THR A 271 11.83 -18.95 -24.21
N LEU A 272 11.01 -19.32 -23.22
CA LEU A 272 11.48 -19.92 -21.95
C LEU A 272 12.37 -21.16 -22.17
N LYS A 273 12.13 -21.92 -23.25
CA LYS A 273 12.95 -23.07 -23.66
C LYS A 273 14.37 -22.66 -24.05
N GLU A 274 14.52 -21.51 -24.71
CA GLU A 274 15.82 -20.96 -25.10
C GLU A 274 16.57 -20.38 -23.91
N LEU A 275 15.87 -19.71 -22.98
CA LEU A 275 16.44 -19.28 -21.70
C LEU A 275 16.98 -20.46 -20.89
N ASN A 276 16.21 -21.54 -20.77
CA ASN A 276 16.66 -22.77 -20.10
C ASN A 276 17.86 -23.42 -20.80
N ARG A 277 17.90 -23.38 -22.14
CA ARG A 277 19.07 -23.84 -22.90
C ARG A 277 20.31 -22.98 -22.60
N MET A 278 20.16 -21.66 -22.51
CA MET A 278 21.25 -20.74 -22.16
C MET A 278 21.74 -20.94 -20.72
N ALA A 279 20.82 -21.14 -19.78
CA ALA A 279 21.15 -21.42 -18.38
C ALA A 279 22.07 -22.64 -18.22
N ARG A 280 21.94 -23.66 -19.07
CA ARG A 280 22.81 -24.84 -19.05
C ARG A 280 24.26 -24.56 -19.49
N ASN A 281 24.48 -23.46 -20.22
CA ASN A 281 25.80 -23.06 -20.70
C ASN A 281 26.48 -22.05 -19.76
N ILE A 282 25.76 -21.52 -18.78
CA ILE A 282 26.29 -20.60 -17.77
C ILE A 282 26.65 -21.45 -16.54
N PRO A 283 27.91 -21.44 -16.10
CA PRO A 283 28.31 -22.16 -14.89
C PRO A 283 27.55 -21.61 -13.67
N ALA A 284 27.08 -22.51 -12.80
CA ALA A 284 26.35 -22.12 -11.61
C ALA A 284 27.25 -21.33 -10.65
N PHE A 285 26.83 -20.13 -10.25
CA PHE A 285 27.64 -19.26 -9.39
C PHE A 285 27.56 -19.69 -7.93
N THR A 286 28.63 -20.32 -7.43
CA THR A 286 28.75 -20.79 -6.03
C THR A 286 29.86 -20.01 -5.31
N PRO A 287 29.53 -19.13 -4.36
CA PRO A 287 30.52 -18.25 -3.74
C PRO A 287 31.39 -18.88 -2.63
N GLU A 288 31.27 -20.18 -2.31
CA GLU A 288 32.01 -20.81 -1.21
C GLU A 288 33.10 -21.82 -1.63
N LEU A 289 34.29 -21.54 -1.09
CA LEU A 289 35.48 -22.38 -0.86
C LEU A 289 36.35 -22.76 -2.07
N ALA A 290 37.35 -21.89 -2.27
CA ALA A 290 38.61 -22.13 -3.00
C ALA A 290 38.53 -22.13 -4.54
N GLY A 291 38.65 -20.92 -5.10
CA GLY A 291 39.21 -20.69 -6.42
C GLY A 291 38.18 -20.53 -7.54
N ASP A 292 38.33 -19.45 -8.30
CA ASP A 292 37.87 -19.25 -9.68
C ASP A 292 36.47 -18.71 -9.97
N HIS A 293 35.63 -18.38 -8.98
CA HIS A 293 34.31 -17.80 -9.27
C HIS A 293 34.31 -16.27 -9.13
N ASP A 294 34.90 -15.59 -10.12
CA ASP A 294 34.80 -14.12 -10.27
C ASP A 294 33.33 -13.74 -10.55
N VAL A 295 32.69 -13.05 -9.61
CA VAL A 295 31.32 -12.54 -9.75
C VAL A 295 31.17 -11.63 -10.97
N HIS A 296 32.23 -10.90 -11.34
CA HIS A 296 32.23 -10.11 -12.56
C HIS A 296 32.30 -10.99 -13.82
N ALA A 297 33.02 -12.13 -13.79
CA ALA A 297 33.03 -13.09 -14.90
C ALA A 297 31.66 -13.72 -15.08
N TYR A 298 31.04 -14.17 -13.99
CA TYR A 298 29.69 -14.71 -14.01
C TYR A 298 28.65 -13.74 -14.61
N LEU A 299 28.66 -12.49 -14.16
CA LEU A 299 27.75 -11.46 -14.68
C LEU A 299 28.05 -11.12 -16.16
N ARG A 300 29.32 -11.15 -16.56
CA ARG A 300 29.72 -10.99 -17.97
C ARG A 300 29.21 -12.14 -18.83
N ASP A 301 29.23 -13.37 -18.33
CA ASP A 301 28.71 -14.53 -19.06
C ASP A 301 27.21 -14.40 -19.31
N ILE A 302 26.42 -14.01 -18.29
CA ILE A 302 24.99 -13.73 -18.45
C ILE A 302 24.75 -12.69 -19.55
N ASP A 303 25.46 -11.56 -19.48
CA ASP A 303 25.31 -10.49 -20.46
C ASP A 303 25.77 -10.93 -21.87
N PHE A 304 26.82 -11.76 -21.97
CA PHE A 304 27.36 -12.31 -23.22
C PHE A 304 26.38 -13.26 -23.91
N PHE A 305 25.80 -14.22 -23.18
CA PHE A 305 24.83 -15.16 -23.74
C PHE A 305 23.58 -14.43 -24.25
N LEU A 306 23.19 -13.35 -23.59
CA LEU A 306 22.08 -12.51 -23.99
C LEU A 306 22.42 -11.57 -25.16
N GLN A 307 23.66 -11.09 -25.28
CA GLN A 307 24.08 -10.15 -26.34
C GLN A 307 23.83 -10.69 -27.76
N SER A 308 23.79 -12.01 -27.94
CA SER A 308 23.51 -12.66 -29.22
C SER A 308 22.05 -12.53 -29.70
N TRP A 309 21.14 -12.00 -28.87
CA TRP A 309 19.71 -11.91 -29.16
C TRP A 309 19.25 -10.48 -29.40
N LYS A 310 18.38 -10.28 -30.40
CA LYS A 310 17.97 -8.95 -30.89
C LYS A 310 17.04 -8.17 -29.95
N CYS A 311 16.42 -8.84 -28.97
CA CYS A 311 15.39 -8.28 -28.09
C CYS A 311 15.52 -8.78 -26.64
N VAL A 312 16.65 -8.52 -25.97
CA VAL A 312 16.85 -8.93 -24.57
C VAL A 312 16.06 -8.00 -23.63
N ASN A 313 15.09 -8.54 -22.91
CA ASN A 313 14.36 -7.82 -21.87
C ASN A 313 15.10 -7.88 -20.53
N TYR A 314 14.81 -6.94 -19.61
CA TYR A 314 15.34 -6.98 -18.24
C TYR A 314 14.84 -8.22 -17.48
N GLN A 315 13.65 -8.71 -17.81
CA GLN A 315 13.09 -9.96 -17.27
C GLN A 315 13.92 -11.19 -17.65
N ASP A 316 14.43 -11.26 -18.88
CA ASP A 316 15.27 -12.38 -19.35
C ASP A 316 16.60 -12.44 -18.58
N ARG A 317 17.16 -11.26 -18.29
CA ARG A 317 18.38 -11.10 -17.46
C ARG A 317 18.14 -11.55 -16.02
N LEU A 318 17.02 -11.13 -15.42
CA LEU A 318 16.64 -11.54 -14.07
C LEU A 318 16.39 -13.05 -13.99
N TYR A 319 15.73 -13.62 -14.99
CA TYR A 319 15.50 -15.06 -15.06
C TYR A 319 16.80 -15.86 -15.12
N LEU A 320 17.73 -15.49 -16.01
CA LEU A 320 19.03 -16.18 -16.12
C LEU A 320 19.83 -16.03 -14.84
N LEU A 321 19.87 -14.84 -14.26
CA LEU A 321 20.51 -14.60 -12.98
C LEU A 321 19.94 -15.50 -11.88
N TRP A 322 18.62 -15.64 -11.81
CA TRP A 322 17.97 -16.47 -10.80
C TRP A 322 18.26 -17.96 -10.96
N ILE A 323 18.15 -18.49 -12.18
CA ILE A 323 18.25 -19.94 -12.42
C ILE A 323 19.71 -20.44 -12.37
N THR A 324 20.67 -19.58 -12.70
CA THR A 324 22.12 -19.91 -12.70
C THR A 324 22.80 -19.53 -11.38
N SER A 325 22.08 -18.92 -10.44
CA SER A 325 22.58 -18.61 -9.09
C SER A 325 22.51 -19.82 -8.16
N SER A 326 23.51 -19.96 -7.29
CA SER A 326 23.47 -20.90 -6.16
C SER A 326 22.32 -20.62 -5.20
N PRO A 327 21.92 -21.61 -4.36
CA PRO A 327 20.92 -21.41 -3.31
C PRO A 327 21.21 -20.22 -2.39
N GLU A 328 22.48 -19.98 -2.05
CA GLU A 328 22.95 -18.88 -1.21
C GLU A 328 22.66 -17.54 -1.86
N VAL A 329 23.00 -17.42 -3.15
CA VAL A 329 22.78 -16.20 -3.94
C VAL A 329 21.29 -15.99 -4.15
N ARG A 330 20.51 -17.03 -4.48
CA ARG A 330 19.04 -16.93 -4.58
C ARG A 330 18.39 -16.43 -3.29
N ARG A 331 18.83 -16.90 -2.12
CA ARG A 331 18.38 -16.39 -0.81
C ARG A 331 18.77 -14.93 -0.59
N PHE A 332 19.91 -14.47 -1.12
CA PHE A 332 20.28 -13.06 -1.12
C PHE A 332 19.35 -12.23 -2.02
N LEU A 333 19.09 -12.69 -3.25
CA LEU A 333 18.18 -12.01 -4.20
C LEU A 333 16.77 -11.87 -3.61
N ALA A 334 16.23 -12.94 -3.00
CA ALA A 334 14.92 -12.94 -2.36
C ALA A 334 14.80 -11.96 -1.17
N ARG A 335 15.91 -11.60 -0.53
CA ARG A 335 15.93 -10.65 0.60
C ARG A 335 16.02 -9.19 0.15
N GLN A 336 16.31 -8.92 -1.12
CA GLN A 336 16.39 -7.54 -1.62
C GLN A 336 15.01 -6.86 -1.63
N PRO A 337 14.93 -5.54 -1.42
CA PRO A 337 13.69 -4.77 -1.56
C PRO A 337 13.07 -4.95 -2.96
N GLY A 338 11.74 -4.93 -3.06
CA GLY A 338 11.03 -5.20 -4.34
C GLY A 338 11.41 -4.29 -5.51
N HIS A 339 11.85 -3.05 -5.24
CA HIS A 339 12.37 -2.15 -6.27
C HIS A 339 13.76 -2.55 -6.79
N ILE A 340 14.57 -3.24 -5.97
CA ILE A 340 15.88 -3.78 -6.35
C ILE A 340 15.72 -5.12 -7.06
N GLN A 341 14.77 -5.97 -6.63
CA GLN A 341 14.51 -7.26 -7.26
C GLN A 341 14.04 -7.14 -8.72
N SER A 342 13.31 -6.06 -9.04
CA SER A 342 12.76 -5.82 -10.38
C SER A 342 13.75 -5.13 -11.32
N ASP A 343 14.90 -4.66 -10.81
CA ASP A 343 15.91 -3.93 -11.57
C ASP A 343 17.22 -4.71 -11.61
N TYR A 344 17.51 -5.30 -12.77
CA TYR A 344 18.74 -6.07 -13.00
C TYR A 344 20.00 -5.27 -12.69
N GLN A 345 20.06 -3.96 -12.96
CA GLN A 345 21.25 -3.16 -12.71
C GLN A 345 21.48 -2.96 -11.20
N GLN A 346 20.41 -2.70 -10.44
CA GLN A 346 20.51 -2.57 -8.99
C GLN A 346 20.87 -3.91 -8.34
N LEU A 347 20.27 -5.00 -8.82
CA LEU A 347 20.56 -6.35 -8.34
C LEU A 347 21.99 -6.78 -8.65
N ARG A 348 22.50 -6.46 -9.84
CA ARG A 348 23.90 -6.65 -10.25
C ARG A 348 24.86 -5.93 -9.29
N GLN A 349 24.59 -4.68 -8.95
CA GLN A 349 25.40 -3.92 -7.99
C GLN A 349 25.35 -4.50 -6.57
N ALA A 350 24.17 -4.97 -6.14
CA ALA A 350 24.01 -5.61 -4.84
C ALA A 350 24.82 -6.92 -4.74
N ILE A 351 24.78 -7.75 -5.78
CA ILE A 351 25.56 -9.00 -5.85
C ILE A 351 27.06 -8.69 -5.89
N ILE A 352 27.50 -7.73 -6.71
CA ILE A 352 28.90 -7.29 -6.74
C ILE A 352 29.34 -6.86 -5.34
N LYS A 353 28.54 -6.05 -4.64
CA LYS A 353 28.89 -5.56 -3.30
C LYS A 353 29.03 -6.68 -2.26
N ASP A 354 28.16 -7.69 -2.31
CA ASP A 354 28.12 -8.76 -1.31
C ASP A 354 29.09 -9.91 -1.62
N PHE A 355 29.42 -10.12 -2.90
CA PHE A 355 30.17 -11.29 -3.38
C PHE A 355 31.49 -10.97 -4.13
N SER A 356 31.89 -9.70 -4.34
CA SER A 356 33.19 -9.37 -4.97
C SER A 356 34.38 -9.37 -4.01
N ASP A 357 34.17 -9.78 -2.76
CA ASP A 357 35.10 -9.65 -1.63
C ASP A 357 35.48 -8.18 -1.29
N PRO A 358 35.50 -7.85 0.00
CA PRO A 358 36.79 -7.75 0.65
C PRO A 358 36.77 -8.44 2.02
N ARG A 359 37.22 -9.70 2.10
CA ARG A 359 37.94 -10.17 3.27
C ARG A 359 39.33 -9.53 3.29
N VAL A 360 39.39 -8.26 3.68
CA VAL A 360 40.10 -7.76 4.88
C VAL A 360 39.42 -6.46 5.31
#